data_AF-A0A6B3GHL5-F1
#
_entry.id   AF-A0A6B3GHL5-F1
#
_cell.length_a   1.000
_cell.length_b   1.000
_cell.length_c   1.000
_cell.angle_alpha   90.00
_cell.angle_beta   90.00
_cell.angle_gamma   90.00
#
_symmetry.space_group_name_H-M   'P 1'
#
loop_
_entity.id
_entity.type
_entity.pdbx_description
1 polymer ?
#
loop_
_entity_poly.entity_id
_entity_poly.type
_entity_poly.pdbx_seq_one_letter_code
_entity_poly.pdbx_strand_id
1 'polypeptide(L)'
;QHQRVLIARALASEPELLIMDEPMAGVDLASQEILASTLREQVALGTSVLLVLHELGPLEPLIDRAVVLRDGCVTHDGPPPEALGQHALPGHDHVHPHAAAEPVRTGLLT
;
A
#
# COMPACT_ATOMS: atom_id res chain seq x y z
N GLN A 1 -2.90 15.90 -7.02
CA GLN A 1 -2.69 16.98 -6.01
C GLN A 1 -3.41 16.72 -4.68
N HIS A 2 -4.65 16.22 -4.64
CA HIS A 2 -5.36 15.98 -3.35
C HIS A 2 -4.67 14.95 -2.43
N GLN A 3 -4.13 13.86 -2.99
CA GLN A 3 -3.49 12.80 -2.19
C GLN A 3 -2.24 13.28 -1.45
N ARG A 4 -1.41 14.12 -2.09
CA ARG A 4 -0.21 14.72 -1.46
C ARG A 4 -0.57 15.61 -0.28
N VAL A 5 -1.69 16.34 -0.33
CA VAL A 5 -2.18 17.16 0.79
C VAL A 5 -2.61 16.30 1.96
N LEU A 6 -3.27 15.16 1.70
CA LEU A 6 -3.68 14.22 2.75
C LEU A 6 -2.46 13.57 3.43
N ILE A 7 -1.46 13.17 2.65
CA ILE A 7 -0.19 12.64 3.17
C ILE A 7 0.51 13.71 4.00
N ALA A 8 0.69 14.92 3.47
CA ALA A 8 1.34 16.01 4.20
C ALA A 8 0.62 16.34 5.52
N ARG A 9 -0.72 16.30 5.52
CA ARG A 9 -1.52 16.49 6.74
C ARG A 9 -1.27 15.37 7.76
N ALA A 10 -1.19 14.11 7.31
CA ALA A 10 -0.90 12.98 8.19
C ALA A 10 0.53 13.05 8.76
N LEU A 11 1.49 13.53 7.98
CA LEU A 11 2.89 13.67 8.43
C LEU A 11 3.11 14.84 9.39
N ALA A 12 2.33 15.92 9.25
CA ALA A 12 2.44 17.09 10.12
C ALA A 12 2.13 16.81 11.60
N SER A 13 1.47 15.69 11.92
CA SER A 13 1.21 15.27 13.30
C SER A 13 2.29 14.38 13.90
N GLU A 14 3.43 14.20 13.21
CA GLU A 14 4.55 13.36 13.67
C GLU A 14 4.09 11.97 14.18
N PRO A 15 3.37 11.20 13.35
CA PRO A 15 2.73 9.98 13.83
C PRO A 15 3.76 8.88 14.16
N GLU A 16 3.48 8.12 15.21
CA GLU A 16 4.19 6.88 15.51
C GLU A 16 3.86 5.77 14.50
N LEU A 17 2.65 5.80 13.92
CA LEU A 17 2.16 4.85 12.92
C LEU A 17 1.39 5.55 11.80
N LEU A 18 1.79 5.28 10.56
CA LEU A 18 1.10 5.72 9.35
C LEU A 18 0.48 4.52 8.62
N ILE A 19 -0.84 4.56 8.41
CA ILE A 19 -1.58 3.54 7.67
C ILE A 19 -2.09 4.16 6.37
N MET A 20 -1.82 3.52 5.24
CA MET A 20 -2.30 3.99 3.94
C MET A 20 -2.84 2.83 3.11
N ASP A 21 -4.04 3.04 2.58
CA ASP A 21 -4.70 2.14 1.64
C ASP A 21 -4.45 2.60 0.20
N GLU A 22 -3.80 1.76 -0.59
CA GLU A 22 -3.41 1.99 -1.99
C GLU A 22 -2.86 3.40 -2.29
N PRO A 23 -1.79 3.87 -1.61
CA PRO A 23 -1.33 5.25 -1.75
C PRO A 23 -0.69 5.57 -3.12
N MET A 24 -0.53 4.57 -3.98
CA MET A 24 0.00 4.72 -5.34
C MET A 24 -1.10 4.69 -6.42
N ALA A 25 -2.37 4.46 -6.05
CA ALA A 25 -3.46 4.39 -7.01
C ALA A 25 -3.66 5.71 -7.76
N GLY A 26 -3.59 5.67 -9.10
CA GLY A 26 -3.87 6.83 -9.95
C GLY A 26 -2.80 7.93 -9.95
N VAL A 27 -1.60 7.67 -9.43
CA VAL A 27 -0.46 8.61 -9.50
C VAL A 27 0.63 8.12 -10.45
N ASP A 28 1.29 9.06 -11.14
CA ASP A 28 2.40 8.77 -12.06
C ASP A 28 3.66 8.27 -11.34
N LEU A 29 4.57 7.65 -12.10
CA LEU A 29 5.81 7.05 -11.57
C LEU A 29 6.65 8.07 -10.78
N ALA A 30 6.80 9.30 -11.28
CA ALA A 30 7.56 10.34 -10.59
C ALA A 30 6.95 10.69 -9.23
N SER A 31 5.62 10.74 -9.13
CA SER A 31 4.91 10.97 -7.87
C SER A 31 5.06 9.77 -6.92
N GLN A 32 5.08 8.54 -7.43
CA GLN A 32 5.34 7.33 -6.63
C GLN A 32 6.76 7.35 -6.05
N GLU A 33 7.77 7.75 -6.83
CA GLU A 33 9.15 7.88 -6.37
C GLU A 33 9.29 8.93 -5.25
N ILE A 34 8.61 10.07 -5.40
CA ILE A 34 8.60 11.10 -4.36
C ILE A 34 7.94 10.56 -3.08
N LEU A 35 6.80 9.89 -3.19
CA LEU A 35 6.16 9.26 -2.03
C LEU A 35 7.10 8.27 -1.35
N ALA A 36 7.74 7.39 -2.12
CA ALA A 36 8.69 6.43 -1.58
C ALA A 36 9.86 7.11 -0.86
N SER A 37 10.42 8.20 -1.41
CA SER A 37 11.45 8.97 -0.70
C SER A 37 10.96 9.56 0.61
N THR A 38 9.75 10.14 0.65
CA THR A 38 9.18 10.71 1.87
C THR A 38 8.95 9.63 2.92
N LEU A 39 8.40 8.47 2.55
CA LEU A 39 8.18 7.38 3.50
C LEU A 39 9.51 6.83 4.04
N ARG A 40 10.55 6.76 3.23
CA ARG A 40 11.90 6.39 3.67
C ARG A 40 12.41 7.31 4.78
N GLU A 41 12.22 8.61 4.63
CA GLU A 41 12.61 9.61 5.63
C GLU A 41 11.82 9.42 6.93
N GLN A 42 10.52 9.19 6.85
CA GLN A 42 9.67 8.96 8.02
C GLN A 42 10.06 7.69 8.79
N VAL A 43 10.34 6.60 8.07
CA VAL A 43 10.84 5.36 8.68
C VAL A 43 12.17 5.60 9.39
N ALA A 44 13.08 6.37 8.76
CA ALA A 44 14.35 6.73 9.38
C ALA A 44 14.19 7.59 10.65
N LEU A 45 13.09 8.35 10.76
CA LEU A 45 12.72 9.11 11.96
C LEU A 45 11.99 8.26 13.02
N GLY A 46 11.74 6.98 12.75
CA GLY A 46 11.10 6.04 13.69
C GLY A 46 9.59 5.86 13.49
N THR A 47 8.98 6.46 12.48
CA THR A 47 7.57 6.21 12.15
C THR A 47 7.39 4.80 11.58
N SER A 48 6.50 4.01 12.19
CA SER A 48 6.05 2.74 11.60
C SER A 48 5.11 3.00 10.43
N VAL A 49 5.22 2.23 9.34
CA VAL A 49 4.37 2.39 8.16
C VAL A 49 3.69 1.07 7.81
N LEU A 50 2.38 1.09 7.66
CA LEU A 50 1.57 -0.01 7.13
C LEU A 50 0.94 0.40 5.82
N LEU A 51 1.22 -0.36 4.77
CA LEU A 51 0.76 -0.11 3.42
C LEU A 51 -0.11 -1.28 2.96
N VAL A 52 -1.27 -0.97 2.39
CA VAL A 52 -2.04 -1.92 1.59
C VAL A 52 -1.68 -1.69 0.13
N LEU A 53 -1.07 -2.69 -0.50
CA LEU A 53 -0.52 -2.62 -1.85
C LEU A 53 -0.97 -3.85 -2.65
N HIS A 54 -1.32 -3.65 -3.91
CA HIS A 54 -1.44 -4.73 -4.91
C HIS A 54 -0.14 -4.93 -5.69
N GLU A 55 0.72 -3.91 -5.77
CA GLU A 55 2.05 -3.93 -6.39
C GLU A 55 3.05 -3.14 -5.53
N LEU A 56 4.28 -3.64 -5.42
CA LEU A 56 5.30 -3.05 -4.54
C LEU A 56 5.92 -1.79 -5.15
N GLY A 57 6.21 -1.81 -6.45
CA GLY A 57 6.74 -0.65 -7.19
C GLY A 57 7.96 0.01 -6.51
N PRO A 58 8.07 1.35 -6.53
CA PRO A 58 9.15 2.08 -5.88
C PRO A 58 9.24 1.90 -4.35
N LEU A 59 8.22 1.32 -3.72
CA LEU A 59 8.17 1.06 -2.28
C LEU A 59 8.79 -0.27 -1.89
N GLU A 60 9.06 -1.18 -2.83
CA GLU A 60 9.67 -2.50 -2.57
C GLU A 60 10.91 -2.43 -1.65
N PRO A 61 11.86 -1.49 -1.83
CA PRO A 61 13.06 -1.43 -0.99
C PRO A 61 12.80 -0.96 0.45
N LEU A 62 11.57 -0.53 0.78
CA LEU A 62 11.18 -0.05 2.11
C LEU A 62 10.42 -1.11 2.92
N ILE A 63 10.08 -2.25 2.32
CA ILE A 63 9.18 -3.22 2.94
C ILE A 63 10.02 -4.29 3.62
N ASP A 64 10.05 -4.28 4.95
CA ASP A 64 10.76 -5.28 5.74
C ASP A 64 9.94 -6.57 5.97
N ARG A 65 8.61 -6.45 5.89
CA ARG A 65 7.65 -7.54 6.12
C ARG A 65 6.41 -7.35 5.24
N ALA A 66 5.94 -8.44 4.63
CA ALA A 66 4.72 -8.51 3.86
C ALA A 66 3.77 -9.58 4.42
N VAL A 67 2.48 -9.26 4.43
CA VAL A 67 1.39 -10.20 4.70
C VAL A 67 0.53 -10.29 3.44
N VAL A 68 0.46 -11.47 2.82
CA VAL A 68 -0.36 -11.67 1.61
C VAL A 68 -1.67 -12.33 2.00
N LEU A 69 -2.77 -11.69 1.58
CA LEU A 69 -4.12 -12.21 1.74
C LEU A 69 -4.61 -12.80 0.42
N ARG A 70 -5.21 -13.99 0.48
CA ARG A 70 -5.93 -14.63 -0.63
C ARG A 70 -7.20 -15.26 -0.09
N ASP A 71 -8.34 -14.95 -0.68
CA ASP A 71 -9.65 -15.47 -0.27
C ASP A 71 -9.94 -15.31 1.24
N GLY A 72 -9.54 -14.16 1.80
CA GLY A 72 -9.70 -13.84 3.22
C GLY A 72 -8.73 -14.56 4.17
N CYS A 73 -7.78 -15.34 3.64
CA CYS A 73 -6.80 -16.09 4.42
C CYS A 73 -5.38 -15.52 4.25
N VAL A 74 -4.59 -15.54 5.31
CA VAL A 74 -3.15 -15.22 5.24
C VAL A 74 -2.43 -16.39 4.57
N THR A 75 -1.84 -16.15 3.41
CA THR A 75 -1.06 -17.14 2.66
C THR A 75 0.45 -16.93 2.77
N HIS A 76 0.88 -15.76 3.22
CA HIS A 76 2.30 -15.43 3.45
C HIS A 76 2.41 -14.44 4.61
N ASP A 77 3.43 -14.63 5.43
CA ASP A 77 3.86 -13.70 6.49
C ASP A 77 5.38 -13.82 6.64
N GLY A 78 6.11 -12.78 6.26
CA GLY A 78 7.57 -12.79 6.28
C GLY A 78 8.16 -11.66 5.42
N PRO A 79 9.42 -11.77 4.98
CA PRO A 79 10.02 -10.81 4.05
C PRO A 79 9.16 -10.63 2.79
N PRO A 80 9.23 -9.48 2.09
CA PRO A 80 8.49 -9.28 0.85
C PRO A 80 8.82 -10.41 -0.14
N PRO A 81 7.81 -11.07 -0.73
CA PRO A 81 8.05 -12.05 -1.77
C PRO A 81 8.70 -11.35 -2.97
N GLU A 82 9.58 -12.05 -3.69
CA GLU A 82 10.13 -11.52 -4.94
C GLU A 82 8.99 -11.07 -5.85
N ALA A 83 9.15 -9.89 -6.47
CA ALA A 83 8.20 -9.38 -7.44
C ALA A 83 8.03 -10.39 -8.58
N LEU A 84 7.01 -11.24 -8.48
CA LEU A 84 6.56 -12.08 -9.58
C LEU A 84 6.04 -11.11 -10.63
N GLY A 85 6.83 -10.86 -11.66
CA GLY A 85 6.54 -9.92 -12.76
C GLY A 85 5.30 -10.27 -13.61
N GLN A 86 4.33 -11.00 -13.06
CA GLN A 86 3.12 -11.46 -13.75
C GLN A 86 2.15 -10.32 -14.14
N HIS A 87 2.38 -9.07 -13.71
CA HIS A 87 1.60 -7.91 -14.18
C HIS A 87 2.39 -6.91 -15.03
N ALA A 88 3.66 -7.20 -15.36
CA ALA A 88 4.50 -6.33 -16.19
C ALA A 88 4.31 -6.52 -17.71
N LEU A 89 3.32 -7.32 -18.15
CA LEU A 89 3.03 -7.52 -19.57
C LEU A 89 1.96 -6.53 -20.06
N PRO A 90 2.19 -5.79 -21.16
CA PRO A 90 1.18 -4.90 -21.74
C PRO A 90 -0.09 -5.69 -22.10
N GLY A 91 -1.23 -5.34 -21.50
CA GLY A 91 -2.54 -5.92 -21.83
C GLY A 91 -3.32 -6.56 -20.68
N HIS A 92 -2.93 -6.35 -19.42
CA HIS A 92 -3.76 -6.83 -18.30
C HIS A 92 -4.88 -5.84 -17.96
N ASP A 93 -6.10 -6.36 -17.82
CA ASP A 93 -7.30 -5.62 -17.48
C ASP A 93 -7.33 -5.37 -15.97
N HIS A 94 -7.31 -4.09 -15.55
CA HIS A 94 -7.39 -3.74 -14.14
C HIS A 94 -8.83 -3.94 -13.65
N VAL A 95 -9.14 -5.17 -13.22
CA VAL A 95 -10.40 -5.44 -12.52
C VAL A 95 -10.29 -4.89 -11.10
N HIS A 96 -10.70 -3.64 -10.90
CA HIS A 96 -10.97 -3.10 -9.58
C HIS A 96 -12.17 -3.86 -8.97
N PRO A 97 -12.01 -4.59 -7.85
CA PRO A 97 -13.10 -5.38 -7.25
C PRO A 97 -14.28 -4.54 -6.73
N HIS A 98 -14.24 -3.21 -6.84
CA HIS A 98 -15.28 -2.31 -6.32
C HIS A 98 -16.50 -2.16 -7.23
N ALA A 99 -16.52 -2.77 -8.42
CA ALA A 99 -17.72 -2.84 -9.24
C ALA A 99 -18.54 -4.10 -8.90
N ALA A 100 -19.47 -3.90 -7.95
CA ALA A 100 -20.50 -4.84 -7.45
C ALA A 100 -20.06 -5.81 -6.32
N ALA A 101 -19.98 -5.27 -5.10
CA ALA A 101 -20.06 -6.09 -3.88
C ALA A 101 -21.49 -6.08 -3.33
N GLU A 102 -22.13 -7.25 -3.27
CA GLU A 102 -23.16 -7.49 -2.25
C GLU A 102 -22.47 -7.41 -0.86
N PRO A 103 -23.11 -6.79 0.15
CA PRO A 103 -22.44 -6.53 1.42
C PRO A 103 -22.29 -7.82 2.24
N VAL A 104 -21.05 -8.28 2.42
CA VAL A 104 -20.70 -9.28 3.42
C VAL A 104 -20.74 -8.62 4.80
N ARG A 105 -21.66 -9.09 5.64
CA ARG A 105 -21.82 -8.65 7.05
C ARG A 105 -20.66 -9.19 7.90
N THR A 106 -19.72 -8.33 8.26
CA THR A 106 -18.73 -8.65 9.32
C THR A 106 -19.33 -8.29 10.67
N GLY A 107 -19.44 -9.30 11.55
CA GLY A 107 -19.99 -9.18 12.89
C GLY A 107 -19.15 -8.25 13.77
N LEU A 108 -19.85 -7.39 14.52
CA LEU A 108 -19.29 -6.70 15.67
C LEU A 108 -18.88 -7.73 16.72
N LEU A 109 -17.64 -7.65 17.17
CA LEU A 109 -17.23 -8.15 18.48
C LEU A 109 -17.84 -7.20 19.53
N THR A 110 -18.87 -7.67 20.22
CA THR A 110 -19.24 -7.24 21.59
C THR A 110 -18.92 -8.39 22.53
#